data_AF-A0A970M535-F1
#
_entry.id   AF-A0A970M535-F1
#
_cell.length_a   1.000
_cell.length_b   1.000
_cell.length_c   1.000
_cell.angle_alpha   90.00
_cell.angle_beta   90.00
_cell.angle_gamma   90.00
#
_symmetry.space_group_name_H-M   'P 1'
#
loop_
_entity.id
_entity.type
_entity.pdbx_description
1 polymer ?
#
loop_
_entity_poly.entity_id
_entity_poly.type
_entity_poly.pdbx_seq_one_letter_code
_entity_poly.pdbx_strand_id
1 'polypeptide(L)'
;MALTKVLIERKVKPGQEQAFKKLMREVLSGAAHTHGFISGETLQSLSDPSVHVTISLWKDLSSWQDWINSPPRKKIQEEYDKALAEPMKVTTFHYE
;
A
#
# COMPACT_ATOMS: atom_id res chain seq x y z
N MET A 1 12.32 17.15 9.73
CA MET A 1 11.49 16.23 8.94
C MET A 1 12.22 14.90 8.89
N ALA A 2 11.57 13.80 9.26
CA ALA A 2 12.18 12.47 9.30
C ALA A 2 11.59 11.61 8.18
N LEU A 3 12.45 10.85 7.49
CA LEU A 3 12.02 9.88 6.49
C LEU A 3 11.02 8.92 7.12
N THR A 4 9.92 8.68 6.41
CA THR A 4 8.84 7.82 6.90
C THR A 4 8.78 6.56 6.07
N LYS A 5 8.97 5.40 6.72
CA LYS A 5 8.80 4.09 6.11
C LYS A 5 7.42 3.56 6.46
N VAL A 6 6.68 3.10 5.46
CA VAL A 6 5.30 2.62 5.62
C VAL A 6 5.26 1.16 5.23
N LEU A 7 4.71 0.33 6.10
CA LEU A 7 4.43 -1.07 5.85
C LEU A 7 2.92 -1.28 5.82
N ILE A 8 2.43 -1.91 4.76
CA ILE A 8 1.00 -2.21 4.59
C ILE A 8 0.84 -3.70 4.33
N GLU A 9 0.25 -4.38 5.30
CA GLU A 9 -0.09 -5.80 5.21
C GLU A 9 -1.52 -5.99 4.73
N ARG A 10 -1.73 -6.96 3.85
CA ARG A 10 -3.01 -7.25 3.22
C ARG A 10 -3.17 -8.75 3.05
N LYS A 11 -4.35 -9.26 3.38
CA LYS A 11 -4.76 -10.64 3.09
C LYS A 11 -5.83 -10.66 2.02
N VAL A 12 -5.55 -11.31 0.90
CA VAL A 12 -6.42 -11.35 -0.29
C VAL A 12 -7.44 -12.48 -0.15
N LYS A 13 -8.70 -12.23 -0.54
CA LYS A 13 -9.72 -13.30 -0.61
C LYS A 13 -9.35 -14.32 -1.69
N PRO A 14 -9.63 -15.62 -1.48
CA PRO A 14 -9.47 -16.62 -2.52
C PRO A 14 -10.21 -16.23 -3.81
N GLY A 15 -9.52 -16.30 -4.95
CA GLY A 15 -10.07 -15.96 -6.26
C GLY A 15 -10.05 -14.47 -6.62
N GLN A 16 -9.56 -13.60 -5.72
CA GLN A 16 -9.43 -12.15 -5.97
C GLN A 16 -7.99 -11.73 -6.31
N GLU A 17 -7.07 -12.67 -6.49
CA GLU A 17 -5.62 -12.40 -6.64
C GLU A 17 -5.31 -11.58 -7.89
N GLN A 18 -6.00 -11.84 -9.01
CA GLN A 18 -5.81 -11.07 -10.24
C GLN A 18 -6.32 -9.63 -10.10
N ALA A 19 -7.50 -9.45 -9.50
CA ALA A 19 -8.06 -8.13 -9.22
C ALA A 19 -7.14 -7.35 -8.27
N PHE A 20 -6.68 -7.99 -7.19
CA PHE A 20 -5.72 -7.42 -6.26
C PHE A 20 -4.42 -6.98 -6.96
N LYS A 21 -3.81 -7.83 -7.79
CA LYS A 21 -2.58 -7.50 -8.53
C LYS A 21 -2.76 -6.33 -9.50
N LYS A 22 -3.96 -6.16 -10.07
CA LYS A 22 -4.30 -5.00 -10.90
C LYS A 22 -4.35 -3.73 -10.04
N LEU A 23 -5.13 -3.73 -8.96
CA LEU A 23 -5.26 -2.60 -8.03
C LEU A 23 -3.90 -2.18 -7.43
N MET A 24 -3.07 -3.17 -7.08
CA MET A 24 -1.71 -2.95 -6.58
C MET A 24 -0.82 -2.21 -7.56
N ARG A 25 -0.83 -2.59 -8.84
CA ARG A 25 -0.06 -1.88 -9.87
C ARG A 25 -0.55 -0.44 -10.05
N GLU A 26 -1.86 -0.23 -10.02
CA GLU A 26 -2.46 1.10 -10.12
C GLU A 26 -2.04 1.99 -8.93
N VAL A 27 -2.10 1.48 -7.69
CA VAL A 27 -1.64 2.21 -6.51
C VAL A 27 -0.15 2.52 -6.55
N LEU A 28 0.70 1.55 -6.92
CA LEU A 28 2.15 1.78 -7.01
C LEU A 28 2.48 2.82 -8.08
N SER A 29 1.80 2.77 -9.24
CA SER A 29 1.96 3.76 -10.29
C SER A 29 1.53 5.16 -9.83
N GLY A 30 0.38 5.28 -9.16
CA GLY A 30 -0.09 6.58 -8.64
C GLY A 30 0.82 7.15 -7.54
N ALA A 31 1.31 6.29 -6.64
CA ALA A 31 2.23 6.69 -5.58
C ALA A 31 3.54 7.25 -6.16
N ALA A 32 4.08 6.61 -7.22
CA ALA A 32 5.31 7.05 -7.88
C ALA A 32 5.25 8.48 -8.45
N HIS A 33 4.05 8.99 -8.75
CA HIS A 33 3.86 10.36 -9.25
C HIS A 33 3.48 11.36 -8.14
N THR A 34 3.37 10.90 -6.89
CA THR A 34 2.96 11.73 -5.77
C THR A 34 4.15 12.43 -5.14
N HIS A 35 3.98 13.71 -4.83
CA HIS A 35 5.01 14.49 -4.16
C HIS A 35 5.44 13.84 -2.85
N GLY A 36 6.74 13.63 -2.68
CA GLY A 36 7.31 13.06 -1.46
C GLY A 36 7.39 11.54 -1.41
N PHE A 37 6.90 10.81 -2.41
CA PHE A 37 7.23 9.40 -2.59
C PHE A 37 8.72 9.24 -2.98
N ILE A 38 9.41 8.28 -2.38
CA ILE A 38 10.84 8.01 -2.66
C ILE A 38 10.99 6.64 -3.33
N SER A 39 10.43 5.60 -2.72
CA SER A 39 10.51 4.23 -3.25
C SER A 39 9.41 3.35 -2.70
N GLY A 40 9.18 2.20 -3.35
CA GLY A 40 8.24 1.21 -2.85
C GLY A 40 8.41 -0.14 -3.52
N GLU A 41 8.12 -1.18 -2.75
CA GLU A 41 8.15 -2.57 -3.18
C GLU A 41 6.92 -3.29 -2.64
N THR A 42 6.55 -4.40 -3.28
CA THR A 42 5.52 -5.29 -2.74
C THR A 42 5.98 -6.73 -2.81
N LEU A 43 5.82 -7.41 -1.69
CA LEU A 43 6.25 -8.77 -1.44
C LEU A 43 5.02 -9.65 -1.27
N GLN A 44 5.16 -10.93 -1.59
CA GLN A 44 4.19 -11.96 -1.28
C GLN A 44 4.81 -12.90 -0.24
N SER A 45 4.03 -13.28 0.77
CA SER A 45 4.51 -14.23 1.77
C SER A 45 4.74 -15.61 1.14
N LEU A 46 5.84 -16.25 1.54
CA LEU A 46 6.17 -17.63 1.15
C LEU A 46 5.35 -18.66 1.92
N SER A 47 4.88 -18.33 3.13
CA SER A 47 4.11 -19.24 3.99
C SER A 47 2.60 -19.17 3.74
N ASP A 48 2.10 -18.01 3.31
CA ASP A 48 0.69 -17.80 2.95
C ASP A 48 0.62 -16.92 1.69
N PRO A 49 0.44 -17.49 0.49
CA PRO A 49 0.37 -16.73 -0.76
C PRO A 49 -0.79 -15.72 -0.82
N SER A 50 -1.77 -15.78 0.09
CA SER A 50 -2.82 -14.76 0.18
C SER A 50 -2.33 -13.48 0.87
N VAL A 51 -1.20 -13.53 1.58
CA VAL A 51 -0.63 -12.39 2.30
C VAL A 51 0.37 -11.65 1.43
N HIS A 52 0.15 -10.34 1.31
CA HIS A 52 1.01 -9.41 0.60
C HIS A 52 1.40 -8.24 1.50
N VAL A 53 2.65 -7.80 1.39
CA VAL A 53 3.18 -6.66 2.14
C VAL A 53 3.72 -5.63 1.17
N THR A 54 3.25 -4.38 1.27
CA THR A 54 3.86 -3.24 0.59
C THR A 54 4.75 -2.51 1.58
N ILE A 55 5.99 -2.25 1.19
CA ILE A 55 6.92 -1.40 1.93
C ILE A 55 7.19 -0.18 1.07
N SER A 56 7.01 1.03 1.60
CA SER A 56 7.28 2.27 0.86
C SER A 56 8.01 3.29 1.73
N LEU A 57 8.80 4.15 1.08
CA LEU A 57 9.57 5.20 1.70
C LEU A 57 9.07 6.56 1.21
N TRP A 58 8.89 7.47 2.16
CA TRP A 58 8.36 8.81 1.93
C TRP A 58 9.27 9.86 2.59
N LYS A 59 9.29 11.07 2.02
CA LYS A 59 10.10 12.19 2.54
C LYS A 59 9.73 12.55 3.99
N ASP A 60 8.45 12.41 4.34
CA ASP A 60 7.88 12.69 5.66
C ASP A 60 6.49 12.04 5.78
N LEU A 61 5.97 12.04 7.01
CA LEU A 61 4.67 11.44 7.34
C LEU A 61 3.51 12.18 6.65
N SER A 62 3.59 13.51 6.51
CA SER A 62 2.57 14.31 5.83
C SER A 62 2.39 13.89 4.37
N SER A 63 3.48 13.59 3.65
CA SER A 63 3.41 13.16 2.25
C SER A 63 2.68 11.84 2.09
N TRP A 64 2.94 10.90 3.01
CA TRP A 64 2.18 9.65 3.07
C TRP A 64 0.71 9.91 3.38
N GLN A 65 0.41 10.80 4.33
CA GLN A 65 -0.95 11.15 4.71
C GLN A 65 -1.72 11.81 3.56
N ASP A 66 -1.09 12.72 2.81
CA ASP A 66 -1.67 13.35 1.63
C ASP A 66 -1.99 12.31 0.56
N TRP A 67 -1.05 11.39 0.32
CA TRP A 67 -1.27 10.30 -0.64
C TRP A 67 -2.43 9.39 -0.23
N ILE A 68 -2.41 8.85 1.00
CA ILE A 68 -3.41 7.86 1.43
C ILE A 68 -4.81 8.46 1.51
N ASN A 69 -4.90 9.77 1.76
CA ASN A 69 -6.17 10.50 1.81
C ASN A 69 -6.61 11.09 0.46
N SER A 70 -5.77 11.00 -0.57
CA SER A 70 -6.07 11.57 -1.88
C SER A 70 -7.32 10.91 -2.51
N PRO A 71 -8.15 11.66 -3.27
CA PRO A 71 -9.29 11.11 -3.99
C PRO A 71 -8.99 9.87 -4.86
N PRO A 72 -7.91 9.84 -5.69
CA PRO A 72 -7.60 8.65 -6.49
C PRO A 72 -7.28 7.44 -5.62
N ARG A 73 -6.56 7.64 -4.51
CA ARG A 73 -6.21 6.54 -3.61
C ARG A 73 -7.42 6.01 -2.83
N LYS A 74 -8.33 6.89 -2.39
CA LYS A 74 -9.59 6.50 -1.72
C LYS A 74 -10.51 5.72 -2.66
N LYS A 75 -10.63 6.12 -3.92
CA LYS A 75 -11.41 5.38 -4.92
C LYS A 75 -10.90 3.94 -5.10
N ILE A 76 -9.58 3.76 -5.15
CA ILE A 76 -8.98 2.42 -5.24
C ILE A 76 -9.12 1.65 -3.92
N GLN A 77 -9.19 2.34 -2.77
CA GLN A 77 -9.39 1.69 -1.48
C GLN A 77 -10.71 0.93 -1.40
N GLU A 78 -11.78 1.49 -1.96
CA GLU A 78 -13.10 0.82 -2.00
C GLU A 78 -13.06 -0.51 -2.75
N GLU A 79 -12.23 -0.62 -3.80
CA GLU A 79 -12.03 -1.86 -4.54
C GLU A 79 -11.13 -2.85 -3.77
N TYR A 80 -10.15 -2.36 -3.01
CA TYR A 80 -9.40 -3.20 -2.09
C TYR A 80 -10.30 -3.83 -1.02
N ASP A 81 -11.20 -3.06 -0.43
CA ASP A 81 -12.05 -3.56 0.65
C ASP A 81 -12.96 -4.72 0.19
N LYS A 82 -13.30 -4.77 -1.11
CA LYS A 82 -13.98 -5.90 -1.73
C LYS A 82 -13.06 -7.11 -1.91
N ALA A 83 -11.82 -6.89 -2.32
CA ALA A 83 -10.84 -7.94 -2.65
C ALA A 83 -10.13 -8.55 -1.43
N LEU A 84 -10.06 -7.82 -0.31
CA LEU A 84 -9.34 -8.25 0.89
C LEU A 84 -10.24 -9.03 1.85
N ALA A 85 -9.66 -10.02 2.52
CA ALA A 85 -10.32 -10.85 3.53
C ALA A 85 -10.48 -10.09 4.86
N GLU A 86 -9.59 -9.13 5.12
CA GLU A 86 -9.58 -8.27 6.29
C GLU A 86 -9.11 -6.86 5.92
N PRO A 87 -9.43 -5.83 6.73
CA PRO A 87 -8.91 -4.48 6.52
C PRO A 87 -7.38 -4.48 6.48
N MET A 88 -6.81 -3.67 5.59
CA MET A 88 -5.35 -3.52 5.53
C MET A 88 -4.79 -3.00 6.84
N LYS A 89 -3.65 -3.55 7.26
CA LYS A 89 -2.91 -3.08 8.44
C LYS A 89 -1.78 -2.16 8.00
N VAL A 90 -1.82 -0.90 8.44
CA VAL A 90 -0.84 0.12 8.09
C VAL A 90 0.00 0.45 9.32
N THR A 91 1.33 0.39 9.17
CA THR A 91 2.27 0.79 10.22
C THR A 91 3.30 1.75 9.64
N THR A 92 3.57 2.85 10.34
CA THR A 92 4.56 3.87 9.96
C THR A 92 5.76 3.80 10.89
N PHE A 93 6.96 3.95 10.34
CA PHE A 93 8.24 3.88 11.03
C PHE A 93 9.13 5.07 10.66
N HIS A 94 10.09 5.39 11.52
CA HIS A 94 11.21 6.27 11.23
C HIS A 94 12.52 5.51 11.51
N TYR A 95 13.64 6.04 11.03
CA TYR A 95 14.96 5.51 11.37
C TYR A 95 15.38 6.03 12.74
N GLU A 96 15.91 5.14 13.58
CA GLU A 96 16.53 5.50 14.87
C GLU A 96 17.85 6.27 14.70
#